data_AF-A0A348N7R3-F1
#
_entry.id   AF-A0A348N7R3-F1
#
_cell.length_a   1.000
_cell.length_b   1.000
_cell.length_c   1.000
_cell.angle_alpha   90.00
_cell.angle_beta   90.00
_cell.angle_gamma   90.00
#
_symmetry.space_group_name_H-M   'P 1'
#
loop_
_entity.id
_entity.type
_entity.pdbx_description
1 polymer ?
#
loop_
_entity_poly.entity_id
_entity_poly.type
_entity_poly.pdbx_seq_one_letter_code
_entity_poly.pdbx_strand_id
1 'polypeptide(L)'
;NNSGLAFSLNVCIEVARGNYIARMDCDDYSHPKRLEKQLNFLKCHPDIDWCGTNAFLFDENGIWGARKMKPTPSLNDFYKYSPYIHPSVMYRKSVFVNEGGYSESKDTLRCEDYEIFMRLHYRGLHGANIQENLISYRETKETYARRTWSTRVDECRLRYRNYKEMNMMSFKACLAIIRPIVGGLVPRSVIKWKKHRDGKI
;
A
#
# COMPACT_ATOMS: atom_id res chain seq x y z
N ASN A 1 24.12 9.22 -0.68
CA ASN A 1 23.47 8.44 0.39
C ASN A 1 22.07 8.04 -0.04
N ASN A 2 21.79 6.74 -0.12
CA ASN A 2 20.44 6.23 -0.37
C ASN A 2 19.93 5.59 0.93
N SER A 3 19.42 6.41 1.85
CA SER A 3 19.05 6.01 3.22
C SER A 3 17.75 5.17 3.29
N GLY A 4 17.23 4.71 2.16
CA GLY A 4 16.01 3.91 2.09
C GLY A 4 14.73 4.73 1.97
N LEU A 5 13.64 4.05 1.59
CA LEU A 5 12.33 4.68 1.37
C LEU A 5 11.71 5.16 2.67
N ALA A 6 11.71 4.32 3.73
CA ALA A 6 11.15 4.66 5.05
C ALA A 6 11.74 5.96 5.61
N PHE A 7 13.07 6.06 5.64
CA PHE A 7 13.78 7.25 6.11
C PHE A 7 13.37 8.50 5.33
N SER A 8 13.37 8.41 3.99
CA SER A 8 13.00 9.54 3.13
C SER A 8 11.56 9.99 3.36
N LEU A 9 10.64 9.04 3.57
CA LEU A 9 9.25 9.35 3.91
C LEU A 9 9.13 10.02 5.27
N ASN A 10 9.88 9.56 6.28
CA ASN A 10 9.86 10.14 7.63
C ASN A 10 10.40 11.57 7.63
N VAL A 11 11.50 11.84 6.93
CA VAL A 11 12.01 13.20 6.75
C VAL A 11 10.95 14.11 6.11
N CYS A 12 10.28 13.64 5.06
CA CYS A 12 9.19 14.39 4.43
C CYS A 12 8.02 14.66 5.38
N ILE A 13 7.65 13.68 6.23
CA ILE A 13 6.59 13.84 7.23
C ILE A 13 6.98 14.88 8.29
N GLU A 14 8.22 14.86 8.75
CA GLU A 14 8.74 15.75 9.79
C GLU A 14 8.68 17.22 9.35
N VAL A 15 9.12 17.52 8.12
CA VAL A 15 9.15 18.88 7.59
C VAL A 15 7.79 19.38 7.11
N ALA A 16 6.82 18.49 6.88
CA ALA A 16 5.49 18.85 6.38
C ALA A 16 4.71 19.68 7.41
N ARG A 17 4.14 20.81 6.99
CA ARG A 17 3.41 21.76 7.87
C ARG A 17 1.89 21.63 7.84
N GLY A 18 1.35 20.86 6.90
CA GLY A 18 -0.10 20.69 6.75
C GLY A 18 -0.71 19.78 7.82
N ASN A 19 -1.99 19.98 8.11
CA ASN A 19 -2.77 19.10 8.99
C ASN A 19 -3.06 17.73 8.35
N TYR A 20 -2.85 17.62 7.04
CA TYR A 20 -3.02 16.41 6.25
C TYR A 20 -1.74 16.15 5.45
N ILE A 21 -1.35 14.89 5.38
CA ILE A 21 -0.16 14.43 4.67
C ILE A 21 -0.61 13.56 3.51
N ALA A 22 -0.52 14.09 2.28
CA ALA A 22 -0.76 13.33 1.06
C ALA A 22 0.54 12.71 0.56
N ARG A 23 0.56 11.39 0.41
CA ARG A 23 1.69 10.66 -0.17
C ARG A 23 1.57 10.67 -1.70
N MET A 24 2.70 10.66 -2.40
CA MET A 24 2.79 10.48 -3.85
C MET A 24 4.18 9.92 -4.23
N ASP A 25 4.27 9.02 -5.21
CA ASP A 25 5.57 8.64 -5.82
C ASP A 25 5.94 9.62 -6.93
N CYS A 26 7.23 9.77 -7.21
CA CYS A 26 7.73 10.72 -8.21
C CYS A 26 7.40 10.34 -9.66
N ASP A 27 7.02 9.08 -9.92
CA ASP A 27 6.74 8.55 -11.25
C ASP A 27 5.23 8.36 -11.55
N ASP A 28 4.37 8.76 -10.61
CA ASP A 28 2.91 8.74 -10.71
C ASP A 28 2.31 10.08 -11.17
N TYR A 29 1.04 10.05 -11.60
CA TYR A 29 0.26 11.27 -11.89
C TYR A 29 -0.91 11.44 -10.94
N SER A 30 -0.90 12.52 -10.15
CA SER A 30 -2.03 12.96 -9.34
C SER A 30 -3.07 13.65 -10.21
N HIS A 31 -4.33 13.22 -10.14
CA HIS A 31 -5.40 13.88 -10.87
C HIS A 31 -5.77 15.22 -10.23
N PRO A 32 -6.27 16.22 -11.00
CA PRO A 32 -6.45 17.60 -10.52
C PRO A 32 -7.30 17.72 -9.25
N LYS A 33 -8.33 16.88 -9.09
CA LYS A 33 -9.26 16.92 -7.95
C LYS A 33 -8.89 15.96 -6.80
N ARG A 34 -7.74 15.27 -6.87
CA ARG A 34 -7.36 14.25 -5.88
C ARG A 34 -7.34 14.82 -4.46
N LEU A 35 -6.55 15.87 -4.24
CA LEU A 35 -6.33 16.44 -2.92
C LEU A 35 -7.62 17.05 -2.34
N GLU A 36 -8.39 17.77 -3.17
CA GLU A 36 -9.69 18.33 -2.78
C GLU A 36 -10.65 17.23 -2.29
N LYS A 37 -10.80 16.15 -3.08
CA LYS A 37 -11.71 15.05 -2.74
C LYS A 37 -11.27 14.29 -1.49
N GLN A 38 -9.97 14.02 -1.35
CA GLN A 38 -9.44 13.35 -0.17
C GLN A 38 -9.59 14.20 1.10
N LEU A 39 -9.30 15.49 1.00
CA LEU A 39 -9.46 16.43 2.10
C LEU A 39 -10.92 16.53 2.53
N ASN A 40 -11.84 16.72 1.57
CA ASN A 40 -13.27 16.80 1.86
C ASN A 40 -13.79 15.49 2.46
N PHE A 41 -13.34 14.34 1.95
CA PHE A 41 -13.69 13.03 2.50
C PHE A 41 -13.26 12.92 3.97
N LEU A 42 -12.01 13.24 4.31
CA LEU A 42 -11.55 13.19 5.70
C LEU A 42 -12.24 14.24 6.58
N LYS A 43 -12.59 15.42 6.06
CA LYS A 43 -13.37 16.40 6.84
C LYS A 43 -14.76 15.89 7.20
N CYS A 44 -15.42 15.19 6.28
CA CYS A 44 -16.76 14.65 6.49
C CYS A 44 -16.79 13.36 7.33
N HIS A 45 -15.66 12.67 7.48
CA HIS A 45 -15.55 11.39 8.20
C HIS A 45 -14.48 11.51 9.31
N PRO A 46 -14.81 12.13 10.46
CA PRO A 46 -13.86 12.34 11.56
C PRO A 46 -13.34 11.03 12.18
N ASP A 47 -14.09 9.94 12.04
CA ASP A 47 -13.74 8.57 12.45
C ASP A 47 -12.71 7.89 11.54
N ILE A 48 -12.42 8.48 10.37
CA ILE A 48 -11.41 7.98 9.43
C ILE A 48 -10.10 8.76 9.58
N ASP A 49 -9.02 8.03 9.81
CA ASP A 49 -7.67 8.52 10.06
C ASP A 49 -6.85 8.75 8.78
N TRP A 50 -7.11 7.93 7.76
CA TRP A 50 -6.53 8.10 6.42
C TRP A 50 -7.47 7.61 5.31
N CYS A 51 -7.30 8.16 4.11
CA CYS A 51 -8.04 7.71 2.94
C CYS A 51 -7.11 7.43 1.76
N GLY A 52 -7.32 6.30 1.08
CA GLY A 52 -6.76 6.01 -0.24
C GLY A 52 -7.77 6.27 -1.34
N THR A 53 -7.37 5.99 -2.58
CA THR A 53 -8.22 6.06 -3.77
C THR A 53 -7.98 4.85 -4.66
N ASN A 54 -8.88 4.62 -5.62
CA ASN A 54 -8.59 3.74 -6.75
C ASN A 54 -7.55 4.41 -7.67
N ALA A 55 -6.97 3.63 -8.58
CA ALA A 55 -5.95 4.12 -9.51
C ALA A 55 -6.17 3.59 -10.94
N PHE A 56 -5.85 4.41 -11.93
CA PHE A 56 -5.50 3.88 -13.25
C PHE A 56 -4.09 3.28 -13.21
N LEU A 57 -3.85 2.27 -14.02
CA LEU A 57 -2.54 1.63 -14.19
C LEU A 57 -2.02 2.00 -15.57
N PHE A 58 -0.82 2.58 -15.62
CA PHE A 58 -0.25 3.06 -16.88
C PHE A 58 1.24 2.72 -17.01
N ASP A 59 1.70 2.67 -18.26
CA ASP A 59 3.10 2.57 -18.64
C ASP A 59 3.40 3.46 -19.87
N GLU A 60 4.55 3.23 -20.53
CA GLU A 60 4.98 3.94 -21.75
C GLU A 60 3.93 3.91 -22.89
N ASN A 61 3.04 2.90 -22.92
CA ASN A 61 2.01 2.73 -23.95
C ASN A 61 0.65 3.33 -23.54
N GLY A 62 0.58 3.99 -22.38
CA GLY A 62 -0.65 4.58 -21.85
C GLY A 62 -1.32 3.73 -20.77
N ILE A 63 -2.61 3.99 -20.56
CA ILE A 63 -3.42 3.31 -19.52
C ILE A 63 -3.80 1.92 -20.01
N TRP A 64 -3.41 0.89 -19.27
CA TRP A 64 -3.74 -0.51 -19.56
C TRP A 64 -4.71 -1.12 -18.53
N GLY A 65 -5.06 -0.41 -17.47
CA GLY A 65 -6.01 -0.95 -16.51
C GLY A 65 -6.38 -0.03 -15.37
N ALA A 66 -7.07 -0.60 -14.39
CA ALA A 66 -7.42 0.07 -13.15
C ALA A 66 -7.29 -0.87 -11.95
N ARG A 67 -6.90 -0.32 -10.81
CA ARG A 67 -6.85 -0.99 -9.52
C ARG A 67 -7.93 -0.41 -8.62
N LYS A 68 -8.95 -1.23 -8.34
CA LYS A 68 -10.02 -0.91 -7.40
C LYS A 68 -9.71 -1.49 -6.02
N MET A 69 -9.82 -0.66 -4.99
CA MET A 69 -9.62 -1.03 -3.60
C MET A 69 -10.97 -1.11 -2.89
N LYS A 70 -11.06 -1.98 -1.88
CA LYS A 70 -12.28 -2.12 -1.07
C LYS A 70 -12.55 -0.79 -0.32
N PRO A 71 -13.80 -0.29 -0.28
CA PRO A 71 -14.11 1.00 0.35
C PRO A 71 -13.70 1.08 1.83
N THR A 72 -13.99 0.04 2.60
CA THR A 72 -13.66 -0.05 4.02
C THR A 72 -12.91 -1.36 4.28
N PRO A 73 -11.57 -1.34 4.19
CA PRO A 73 -10.77 -2.50 4.53
C PRO A 73 -10.91 -2.92 5.99
N SER A 74 -10.85 -4.22 6.24
CA SER A 74 -10.71 -4.80 7.57
C SER A 74 -9.40 -5.57 7.66
N LEU A 75 -9.05 -6.02 8.87
CA LEU A 75 -7.87 -6.85 9.13
C LEU A 75 -7.77 -8.07 8.20
N ASN A 76 -8.90 -8.68 7.84
CA ASN A 76 -8.91 -9.84 6.95
C ASN A 76 -8.45 -9.53 5.52
N ASP A 77 -8.56 -8.29 5.05
CA ASP A 77 -8.15 -7.92 3.70
C ASP A 77 -6.61 -7.96 3.53
N PHE A 78 -5.86 -7.82 4.63
CA PHE A 78 -4.41 -7.90 4.63
C PHE A 78 -3.88 -9.29 4.25
N TYR A 79 -4.65 -10.38 4.42
CA TYR A 79 -4.19 -11.71 4.01
C TYR A 79 -3.84 -11.79 2.51
N LYS A 80 -4.50 -10.99 1.67
CA LYS A 80 -4.32 -11.07 0.21
C LYS A 80 -3.22 -10.12 -0.28
N TYR A 81 -3.34 -8.84 0.04
CA TYR A 81 -2.44 -7.75 -0.34
C TYR A 81 -2.67 -6.54 0.55
N SER A 82 -1.80 -5.53 0.47
CA SER A 82 -2.06 -4.21 1.08
C SER A 82 -3.42 -3.68 0.60
N PRO A 83 -4.36 -3.36 1.50
CA PRO A 83 -5.70 -2.92 1.10
C PRO A 83 -5.77 -1.42 0.73
N TYR A 84 -4.61 -0.76 0.63
CA TYR A 84 -4.47 0.61 0.15
C TYR A 84 -3.39 0.66 -0.92
N ILE A 85 -3.53 1.58 -1.89
CA ILE A 85 -2.46 1.87 -2.84
C ILE A 85 -1.56 2.90 -2.18
N HIS A 86 -0.32 2.54 -1.86
CA HIS A 86 0.58 3.41 -1.09
C HIS A 86 0.66 4.85 -1.65
N PRO A 87 0.88 5.08 -2.97
CA PRO A 87 0.86 6.43 -3.54
C PRO A 87 -0.45 7.20 -3.49
N SER A 88 -1.58 6.52 -3.25
CA SER A 88 -2.86 7.19 -3.29
C SER A 88 -3.28 7.77 -1.95
N VAL A 89 -2.61 7.44 -0.84
CA VAL A 89 -3.14 7.77 0.50
C VAL A 89 -2.91 9.21 0.95
N MET A 90 -3.87 9.72 1.70
CA MET A 90 -3.78 10.94 2.50
C MET A 90 -4.10 10.60 3.96
N TYR A 91 -3.23 11.01 4.87
CA TYR A 91 -3.38 10.82 6.32
C TYR A 91 -3.74 12.13 7.01
N ARG A 92 -4.40 12.07 8.16
CA ARG A 92 -4.30 13.14 9.15
C ARG A 92 -2.88 13.17 9.72
N LYS A 93 -2.30 14.35 9.89
CA LYS A 93 -0.95 14.46 10.47
C LYS A 93 -0.86 13.88 11.89
N SER A 94 -1.96 13.94 12.66
CA SER A 94 -2.06 13.36 14.00
C SER A 94 -1.74 11.86 14.04
N VAL A 95 -2.00 11.11 12.95
CA VAL A 95 -1.62 9.68 12.85
C VAL A 95 -0.12 9.52 13.08
N PHE A 96 0.70 10.32 12.40
CA PHE A 96 2.16 10.20 12.53
C PHE A 96 2.68 10.77 13.86
N VAL A 97 2.02 11.79 14.40
CA VAL A 97 2.39 12.37 15.71
C VAL A 97 2.14 11.36 16.84
N ASN A 98 1.01 10.67 16.81
CA ASN A 98 0.59 9.77 17.89
C ASN A 98 1.16 8.36 17.72
N GLU A 99 1.19 7.87 16.49
CA GLU A 99 1.52 6.47 16.20
C GLU A 99 2.96 6.30 15.67
N GLY A 100 3.65 7.38 15.33
CA GLY A 100 4.95 7.34 14.67
C GLY A 100 4.88 7.07 13.16
N GLY A 101 5.97 7.40 12.47
CA GLY A 101 6.13 7.27 11.02
C GLY A 101 6.32 5.84 10.50
N TYR A 102 6.93 5.72 9.33
CA TYR A 102 7.29 4.43 8.73
C TYR A 102 8.41 3.77 9.52
N SER A 103 8.33 2.45 9.73
CA SER A 103 9.41 1.70 10.36
C SER A 103 10.64 1.64 9.45
N GLU A 104 11.78 2.10 9.97
CA GLU A 104 13.10 2.07 9.30
C GLU A 104 13.87 0.78 9.57
N SER A 105 13.24 -0.23 10.19
CA SER A 105 13.87 -1.53 10.44
C SER A 105 14.27 -2.20 9.13
N LYS A 106 15.36 -2.97 9.15
CA LYS A 106 15.75 -3.84 8.02
C LYS A 106 14.65 -4.85 7.68
N ASP A 107 13.84 -5.24 8.67
CA ASP A 107 12.77 -6.23 8.50
C ASP A 107 11.54 -5.67 7.75
N THR A 108 11.45 -4.35 7.60
CA THR A 108 10.35 -3.66 6.90
C THR A 108 10.76 -3.15 5.52
N LEU A 109 12.00 -3.41 5.11
CA LEU A 109 12.52 -2.98 3.83
C LEU A 109 11.65 -3.52 2.67
N ARG A 110 11.12 -2.61 1.85
CA ARG A 110 10.19 -2.89 0.72
C ARG A 110 8.81 -3.41 1.13
N CYS A 111 8.48 -3.35 2.41
CA CYS A 111 7.17 -3.68 2.97
C CYS A 111 6.72 -2.59 3.97
N GLU A 112 7.24 -1.37 3.83
CA GLU A 112 7.00 -0.23 4.72
C GLU A 112 5.51 0.17 4.71
N ASP A 113 4.87 0.10 3.55
CA ASP A 113 3.45 0.37 3.37
C ASP A 113 2.59 -0.67 4.09
N TYR A 114 2.91 -1.94 3.92
CA TYR A 114 2.18 -3.04 4.52
C TYR A 114 2.31 -3.02 6.05
N GLU A 115 3.51 -2.74 6.56
CA GLU A 115 3.75 -2.61 8.00
C GLU A 115 2.92 -1.49 8.61
N ILE A 116 2.98 -0.27 8.07
CA ILE A 116 2.29 0.86 8.69
C ILE A 116 0.77 0.64 8.69
N PHE A 117 0.20 0.16 7.59
CA PHE A 117 -1.25 -0.06 7.53
C PHE A 117 -1.71 -1.15 8.50
N MET A 118 -0.96 -2.25 8.63
CA MET A 118 -1.28 -3.28 9.62
C MET A 118 -1.17 -2.74 11.04
N ARG A 119 -0.08 -2.03 11.36
CA ARG A 119 0.15 -1.46 12.69
C ARG A 119 -0.94 -0.47 13.08
N LEU A 120 -1.36 0.42 12.17
CA LEU A 120 -2.43 1.38 12.43
C LEU A 120 -3.78 0.69 12.63
N HIS A 121 -4.14 -0.28 11.78
CA HIS A 121 -5.36 -1.08 11.96
C HIS A 121 -5.36 -1.84 13.29
N TYR A 122 -4.22 -2.40 13.69
CA TYR A 122 -4.10 -3.11 14.97
C TYR A 122 -4.38 -2.20 16.16
N ARG A 123 -3.94 -0.94 16.08
CA ARG A 123 -4.15 0.08 17.13
C ARG A 123 -5.56 0.68 17.11
N GLY A 124 -6.45 0.17 16.26
CA GLY A 124 -7.84 0.60 16.18
C GLY A 124 -8.07 1.87 15.36
N LEU A 125 -7.09 2.29 14.55
CA LEU A 125 -7.27 3.39 13.61
C LEU A 125 -7.89 2.87 12.31
N HIS A 126 -8.66 3.73 11.64
CA HIS A 126 -9.49 3.35 10.50
C HIS A 126 -9.06 4.07 9.22
N GLY A 127 -8.91 3.29 8.15
CA GLY A 127 -8.67 3.82 6.82
C GLY A 127 -9.78 3.46 5.84
N ALA A 128 -10.10 4.36 4.92
CA ALA A 128 -11.06 4.11 3.84
C ALA A 128 -10.45 4.30 2.44
N ASN A 129 -11.10 3.80 1.40
CA ASN A 129 -10.74 4.07 0.01
C ASN A 129 -11.90 4.76 -0.72
N ILE A 130 -11.65 5.96 -1.23
CA ILE A 130 -12.55 6.67 -2.12
C ILE A 130 -12.68 5.86 -3.41
N GLN A 131 -13.92 5.58 -3.82
CA GLN A 131 -14.22 4.72 -4.96
C GLN A 131 -14.10 5.44 -6.32
N GLU A 132 -13.03 6.22 -6.47
CA GLU A 132 -12.71 7.00 -7.66
C GLU A 132 -11.25 6.82 -8.05
N ASN A 133 -10.96 6.78 -9.35
CA ASN A 133 -9.59 6.78 -9.86
C ASN A 133 -9.06 8.21 -9.80
N LEU A 134 -8.31 8.54 -8.74
CA LEU A 134 -7.78 9.89 -8.52
C LEU A 134 -6.26 9.97 -8.70
N ILE A 135 -5.64 8.87 -9.08
CA ILE A 135 -4.22 8.78 -9.41
C ILE A 135 -4.03 7.83 -10.59
N SER A 136 -3.06 8.11 -11.44
CA SER A 136 -2.50 7.15 -12.38
C SER A 136 -1.22 6.61 -11.77
N TYR A 137 -1.20 5.33 -11.44
CA TYR A 137 -0.10 4.62 -10.82
C TYR A 137 0.76 3.95 -11.89
N ARG A 138 2.06 4.26 -11.92
CA ARG A 138 2.97 3.70 -12.91
C ARG A 138 3.28 2.25 -12.56
N GLU A 139 2.97 1.34 -13.48
CA GLU A 139 3.31 -0.08 -13.32
C GLU A 139 3.84 -0.63 -14.64
N THR A 140 5.17 -0.75 -14.73
CA THR A 140 5.87 -1.27 -15.91
C THR A 140 6.20 -2.75 -15.77
N LYS A 141 6.68 -3.36 -16.86
CA LYS A 141 7.21 -4.74 -16.85
C LYS A 141 8.39 -4.88 -15.86
N GLU A 142 9.22 -3.86 -15.71
CA GLU A 142 10.34 -3.90 -14.76
C GLU A 142 9.87 -3.92 -13.30
N THR A 143 8.69 -3.36 -12.97
CA THR A 143 8.14 -3.39 -11.61
C THR A 143 8.06 -4.82 -11.07
N TYR A 144 7.71 -5.80 -11.91
CA TYR A 144 7.69 -7.21 -11.55
C TYR A 144 9.08 -7.84 -11.46
N ALA A 145 10.04 -7.37 -12.24
CA ALA A 145 11.42 -7.85 -12.24
C ALA A 145 12.19 -7.42 -10.98
N ARG A 146 11.77 -6.33 -10.32
CA ARG A 146 12.41 -5.80 -9.11
C ARG A 146 12.24 -6.69 -7.86
N ARG A 147 11.37 -7.70 -7.87
CA ARG A 147 11.16 -8.61 -6.72
C ARG A 147 12.17 -9.76 -6.73
N THR A 148 13.06 -9.79 -5.74
CA THR A 148 14.08 -10.84 -5.54
C THR A 148 13.61 -11.89 -4.55
N TRP A 149 14.31 -13.03 -4.48
CA TRP A 149 14.01 -14.07 -3.49
C TRP A 149 14.13 -13.58 -2.04
N SER A 150 15.16 -12.78 -1.73
CA SER A 150 15.31 -12.15 -0.40
C SER A 150 14.06 -11.36 -0.03
N THR A 151 13.61 -10.46 -0.92
CA THR A 151 12.45 -9.60 -0.63
C THR A 151 11.16 -10.37 -0.41
N ARG A 152 11.03 -11.58 -0.99
CA ARG A 152 9.88 -12.46 -0.75
C ARG A 152 9.96 -13.11 0.62
N VAL A 153 11.15 -13.57 1.03
CA VAL A 153 11.39 -14.12 2.37
C VAL A 153 11.17 -13.06 3.43
N ASP A 154 11.62 -11.83 3.19
CA ASP A 154 11.43 -10.70 4.09
C ASP A 154 9.93 -10.36 4.24
N GLU A 155 9.17 -10.33 3.13
CA GLU A 155 7.70 -10.20 3.17
C GLU A 155 7.04 -11.34 3.97
N CYS A 156 7.53 -12.59 3.85
CA CYS A 156 7.02 -13.72 4.65
C CYS A 156 7.28 -13.53 6.15
N ARG A 157 8.49 -13.12 6.52
CA ARG A 157 8.88 -12.87 7.92
C ARG A 157 8.04 -11.75 8.53
N LEU A 158 7.87 -10.65 7.80
CA LEU A 158 7.03 -9.53 8.24
C LEU A 158 5.58 -9.97 8.44
N ARG A 159 5.00 -10.70 7.47
CA ARG A 159 3.63 -11.22 7.59
C ARG A 159 3.50 -12.13 8.82
N TYR A 160 4.44 -13.05 9.04
CA TYR A 160 4.42 -13.93 10.22
C TYR A 160 4.46 -13.14 11.52
N ARG A 161 5.41 -12.20 11.64
CA ARG A 161 5.56 -11.35 12.83
C ARG A 161 4.28 -10.56 13.11
N ASN A 162 3.78 -9.82 12.11
CA ASN A 162 2.61 -8.97 12.28
C ASN A 162 1.35 -9.80 12.57
N TYR A 163 1.11 -10.91 11.86
CA TYR A 163 -0.06 -11.75 12.16
C TYR A 163 0.01 -12.40 13.55
N LYS A 164 1.21 -12.73 14.03
CA LYS A 164 1.42 -13.22 15.39
C LYS A 164 1.14 -12.15 16.43
N GLU A 165 1.73 -10.97 16.30
CA GLU A 165 1.52 -9.84 17.21
C GLU A 165 0.05 -9.41 17.26
N MET A 166 -0.63 -9.46 16.11
CA MET A 166 -2.03 -9.03 15.99
C MET A 166 -3.05 -10.12 16.34
N ASN A 167 -2.63 -11.29 16.84
CA ASN A 167 -3.49 -12.44 17.12
C ASN A 167 -4.34 -12.88 15.90
N MET A 168 -3.83 -12.69 14.69
CA MET A 168 -4.47 -13.05 13.42
C MET A 168 -4.05 -14.44 12.91
N MET A 169 -3.24 -15.19 13.67
CA MET A 169 -2.75 -16.49 13.25
C MET A 169 -3.90 -17.49 13.06
N SER A 170 -4.04 -17.95 11.82
CA SER A 170 -5.09 -18.86 11.36
C SER A 170 -4.59 -19.63 10.13
N PHE A 171 -5.36 -20.61 9.65
CA PHE A 171 -5.04 -21.29 8.40
C PHE A 171 -4.89 -20.31 7.21
N LYS A 172 -5.75 -19.27 7.17
CA LYS A 172 -5.65 -18.20 6.17
C LYS A 172 -4.36 -17.39 6.30
N ALA A 173 -3.92 -17.12 7.53
CA ALA A 173 -2.65 -16.44 7.80
C ALA A 173 -1.47 -17.27 7.29
N CYS A 174 -1.44 -18.59 7.54
CA CYS A 174 -0.39 -19.48 7.03
C CYS A 174 -0.32 -19.46 5.49
N LEU A 175 -1.47 -19.54 4.81
CA LEU A 175 -1.54 -19.41 3.35
C LEU A 175 -1.07 -18.03 2.86
N ALA A 176 -1.41 -16.97 3.57
CA ALA A 176 -0.98 -15.61 3.25
C ALA A 176 0.54 -15.42 3.43
N ILE A 177 1.13 -16.00 4.48
CA ILE A 177 2.56 -15.95 4.76
C ILE A 177 3.37 -16.59 3.63
N ILE A 178 2.99 -17.78 3.16
CA ILE A 178 3.77 -18.49 2.12
C ILE A 178 3.53 -17.96 0.70
N ARG A 179 2.50 -17.14 0.51
CA ARG A 179 2.05 -16.63 -0.79
C ARG A 179 3.16 -15.94 -1.61
N PRO A 180 4.04 -15.09 -1.04
CA PRO A 180 5.12 -14.45 -1.79
C PRO A 180 6.10 -15.47 -2.40
N ILE A 181 6.37 -16.57 -1.70
CA ILE A 181 7.23 -17.66 -2.19
C ILE A 181 6.54 -18.40 -3.33
N VAL A 182 5.29 -18.83 -3.13
CA VAL A 182 4.50 -19.52 -4.17
C VAL A 182 4.41 -18.66 -5.44
N GLY A 183 4.13 -17.37 -5.30
CA GLY A 183 4.08 -16.45 -6.44
C GLY A 183 5.44 -16.19 -7.12
N GLY A 184 6.56 -16.55 -6.48
CA GLY A 184 7.89 -16.53 -7.09
C GLY A 184 8.19 -17.77 -7.94
N LEU A 185 7.54 -18.89 -7.62
CA LEU A 185 7.65 -20.16 -8.36
C LEU A 185 6.77 -20.18 -9.62
N VAL A 186 5.70 -19.40 -9.67
CA VAL A 186 4.81 -19.33 -10.84
C VAL A 186 5.55 -18.65 -12.01
N PRO A 187 5.65 -19.30 -13.19
CA PRO A 187 6.26 -18.69 -14.37
C PRO A 187 5.58 -17.37 -14.74
N ARG A 188 6.39 -16.38 -15.13
CA ARG A 188 5.89 -15.03 -15.48
C ARG A 188 4.86 -15.05 -16.61
N SER A 189 4.98 -15.98 -17.55
CA SER A 189 4.03 -16.22 -18.64
C SER A 189 2.62 -16.52 -18.14
N VAL A 190 2.50 -17.36 -17.11
CA VAL A 190 1.22 -17.76 -16.50
C VAL A 190 0.57 -16.59 -15.77
N ILE A 191 1.36 -15.78 -15.05
CA ILE A 191 0.86 -14.57 -14.38
C ILE A 191 0.29 -13.58 -15.40
N LYS A 192 0.99 -13.38 -16.51
CA LYS A 192 0.57 -12.48 -17.60
C LYS A 192 -0.71 -12.98 -18.28
N TRP A 193 -0.78 -14.27 -18.59
CA TRP A 193 -1.97 -14.89 -19.19
C TRP A 193 -3.20 -14.69 -18.30
N LYS A 194 -3.07 -14.92 -16.99
CA LYS A 194 -4.18 -14.73 -16.05
C LYS A 194 -4.68 -13.29 -16.00
N LYS A 195 -3.76 -12.31 -16.02
CA LYS A 195 -4.14 -10.89 -16.02
C LYS A 195 -4.89 -10.46 -17.28
N HIS A 196 -4.45 -10.93 -18.45
CA HIS A 196 -5.19 -10.72 -19.70
C HIS A 196 -6.59 -11.34 -19.62
N ARG A 197 -6.70 -12.57 -19.11
CA ARG A 197 -7.98 -13.26 -18.98
C ARG A 197 -8.94 -12.59 -17.99
N ASP A 198 -8.41 -12.01 -16.92
CA ASP A 198 -9.20 -11.32 -15.89
C ASP A 198 -9.55 -9.87 -16.28
N GLY A 199 -9.26 -9.42 -17.52
CA GLY A 199 -9.53 -8.05 -17.99
C GLY A 199 -8.72 -6.98 -17.25
N LYS A 200 -7.52 -7.33 -16.78
CA LYS A 200 -6.61 -6.44 -16.04
C LYS A 200 -5.45 -5.95 -16.90
N ILE A 201 -5.56 -6.07 -18.22
CA ILE A 201 -4.68 -5.52 -19.27
C ILE A 201 -5.59 -5.10 -20.41
#